data_AF-A0A093LEL1-F1
#
_entry.id   AF-A0A093LEL1-F1
#
_cell.length_a   1.000
_cell.length_b   1.000
_cell.length_c   1.000
_cell.angle_alpha   90.00
_cell.angle_beta   90.00
_cell.angle_gamma   90.00
#
_symmetry.space_group_name_H-M   'P 1'
#
loop_
_entity.id
_entity.type
_entity.pdbx_description
1 polymer ?
#
loop_
_entity_poly.entity_id
_entity_poly.type
_entity_poly.pdbx_seq_one_letter_code
_entity_poly.pdbx_strand_id
1 'polypeptide(L)'
;QLLLCIFTFAMVLVPEAKDQSKAAKGRRRGPTRPPDDSYTSMADYERSIQDMVRQLRNSSEPGDTKCQVNLRLWRSNRRSLSPWAYSINHDATRIPADIPEARCLCTGCINPFT
;
A
#
# COMPACT_ATOMS: atom_id res chain seq x y z
N GLN A 1 -19.00 -54.70 28.97
CA GLN A 1 -19.04 -55.21 27.59
C GLN A 1 -19.65 -54.24 26.57
N LEU A 2 -20.76 -53.53 26.85
CA LEU A 2 -21.44 -52.66 25.86
C LEU A 2 -20.60 -51.47 25.35
N LEU A 3 -19.77 -50.87 26.21
CA LEU A 3 -18.88 -49.75 25.85
C LEU A 3 -17.73 -50.14 24.90
N LEU A 4 -17.23 -51.38 24.97
CA LEU A 4 -16.17 -51.86 24.07
C LEU A 4 -16.70 -52.07 22.65
N CYS A 5 -17.98 -52.40 22.48
CA CYS A 5 -18.61 -52.58 21.17
C CYS A 5 -18.85 -51.25 20.43
N ILE A 6 -19.01 -50.14 21.15
CA ILE A 6 -19.24 -48.82 20.55
C ILE A 6 -17.93 -48.27 19.98
N PHE A 7 -16.81 -48.47 20.68
CA PHE A 7 -15.49 -48.03 20.20
C PHE A 7 -15.01 -48.82 18.98
N THR A 8 -15.33 -50.11 18.86
CA THR A 8 -14.97 -50.89 17.67
C THR A 8 -15.76 -50.49 16.43
N PHE A 9 -17.04 -50.11 16.57
CA PHE A 9 -17.84 -49.64 15.43
C PHE A 9 -17.41 -48.25 14.92
N ALA A 10 -16.98 -47.35 15.82
CA ALA A 10 -16.58 -46.00 15.43
C ALA A 10 -15.25 -45.96 14.64
N MET A 11 -14.36 -46.93 14.83
CA MET A 11 -13.07 -46.99 14.14
C MET A 11 -13.14 -47.69 12.77
N VAL A 12 -14.25 -48.36 12.44
CA VAL A 12 -14.42 -49.12 11.18
C VAL A 12 -15.12 -48.30 10.08
N LEU A 13 -15.77 -47.18 10.42
CA LEU A 13 -16.34 -46.23 9.44
C LEU A 13 -15.60 -44.90 9.46
N VAL A 14 -14.32 -44.92 9.11
CA VAL A 14 -13.67 -43.75 8.52
C VAL A 14 -13.66 -43.98 7.01
N PRO A 15 -14.55 -43.35 6.23
CA PRO A 15 -14.41 -43.32 4.80
C PRO A 15 -13.10 -42.62 4.47
N GLU A 16 -12.25 -43.32 3.73
CA GLU A 16 -11.03 -42.86 3.10
C GLU A 16 -11.28 -41.50 2.42
N ALA A 17 -10.92 -40.42 3.10
CA ALA A 17 -10.97 -39.08 2.55
C ALA A 17 -9.78 -38.94 1.59
N LYS A 18 -10.01 -39.36 0.34
CA LYS A 18 -9.10 -39.24 -0.78
C LYS A 18 -8.60 -37.80 -0.91
N ASP A 19 -7.38 -37.55 -0.44
CA ASP A 19 -6.68 -36.28 -0.63
C ASP A 19 -6.40 -36.09 -2.13
N GLN A 20 -7.29 -35.36 -2.81
CA GLN A 20 -6.99 -34.81 -4.13
C GLN A 20 -6.26 -33.48 -3.95
N SER A 21 -4.99 -33.54 -3.58
CA SER A 21 -4.07 -32.42 -3.79
C SER A 21 -3.85 -32.22 -5.29
N LYS A 22 -4.80 -31.57 -5.97
CA LYS A 22 -4.54 -30.94 -7.26
C LYS A 22 -3.60 -29.76 -7.01
N ALA A 23 -2.30 -30.02 -7.16
CA ALA A 23 -1.29 -28.99 -7.29
C ALA A 23 -1.56 -28.18 -8.57
N ALA A 24 -2.43 -27.18 -8.47
CA ALA A 24 -2.49 -26.11 -9.45
C ALA A 24 -1.20 -25.29 -9.28
N LYS A 25 -0.14 -25.68 -10.01
CA LYS A 25 1.04 -24.84 -10.22
C LYS A 25 0.63 -23.66 -11.09
N GLY A 26 -0.16 -22.76 -10.51
CA GLY A 26 -0.48 -21.46 -11.07
C GLY A 26 0.78 -20.62 -11.05
N ARG A 27 1.63 -20.76 -12.07
CA ARG A 27 2.63 -19.75 -12.37
C ARG A 27 1.84 -18.53 -12.82
N ARG A 28 1.45 -17.69 -11.86
CA ARG A 28 1.05 -16.31 -12.13
C ARG A 28 2.28 -15.65 -12.76
N ARG A 29 2.43 -15.78 -14.06
CA ARG A 29 3.11 -14.76 -14.85
C ARG A 29 2.24 -13.54 -14.65
N GLY A 30 2.60 -12.70 -13.68
CA GLY A 30 2.10 -11.34 -13.66
C GLY A 30 2.30 -10.78 -15.07
N PRO A 31 1.39 -9.95 -15.58
CA PRO A 31 1.57 -9.37 -16.90
C PRO A 31 2.96 -8.73 -16.91
N THR A 32 3.85 -9.26 -17.76
CA THR A 32 5.06 -8.54 -18.13
C THR A 32 4.51 -7.30 -18.80
N ARG A 33 4.48 -6.18 -18.06
CA ARG A 33 4.15 -4.89 -18.66
C ARG A 33 5.09 -4.78 -19.86
N PRO A 34 4.58 -4.62 -21.09
CA PRO A 34 5.44 -4.20 -22.19
C PRO A 34 6.17 -2.92 -21.72
N PRO A 35 7.40 -2.64 -22.20
CA PRO A 35 7.98 -1.32 -22.01
C PRO A 35 6.92 -0.30 -22.41
N ASP A 36 6.44 0.46 -21.45
CA ASP A 36 5.36 1.40 -21.64
C ASP A 36 5.93 2.56 -22.46
N ASP A 37 5.86 2.46 -23.79
CA ASP A 37 6.22 3.53 -24.72
C ASP A 37 5.24 4.72 -24.62
N SER A 38 4.25 4.67 -23.71
CA SER A 38 3.51 5.85 -23.28
C SER A 38 4.38 6.69 -22.34
N TYR A 39 5.38 7.35 -22.91
CA TYR A 39 5.93 8.53 -22.27
C TYR A 39 4.74 9.48 -22.07
N THR A 40 4.36 9.71 -20.81
CA THR A 40 3.28 10.64 -20.48
C THR A 40 3.67 11.99 -21.07
N SER A 41 2.76 12.63 -21.81
CA SER A 41 3.08 13.91 -22.44
C SER A 41 3.56 14.90 -21.37
N MET A 42 4.54 15.74 -21.71
CA MET A 42 5.02 16.79 -20.80
C MET A 42 3.86 17.67 -20.29
N ALA A 43 2.81 17.85 -21.11
CA ALA A 43 1.60 18.57 -20.72
C ALA A 43 0.75 17.83 -19.66
N ASP A 44 0.69 16.50 -19.73
CA ASP A 44 -0.04 15.67 -18.76
C ASP A 44 0.70 15.63 -17.42
N TYR A 45 2.04 15.56 -17.48
CA TYR A 45 2.89 15.66 -16.30
C TYR A 45 2.69 17.01 -15.60
N GLU A 46 2.80 18.13 -16.34
CA GLU A 46 2.58 19.48 -15.80
C GLU A 46 1.20 19.61 -15.15
N ARG A 47 0.15 19.11 -15.82
CA ARG A 47 -1.22 19.11 -15.28
C ARG A 47 -1.32 18.30 -13.98
N SER A 48 -0.66 17.15 -13.92
CA SER A 48 -0.65 16.29 -12.73
C SER A 48 0.05 16.99 -11.55
N ILE A 49 1.18 17.66 -11.79
CA ILE A 49 1.89 18.43 -10.75
C ILE A 49 1.03 19.59 -10.26
N GLN A 50 0.40 20.36 -11.15
CA GLN A 50 -0.47 21.47 -10.78
C GLN A 50 -1.68 21.02 -9.95
N ASP A 51 -2.29 19.88 -10.30
CA ASP A 51 -3.39 19.31 -9.51
C ASP A 51 -2.92 18.90 -8.11
N MET A 52 -1.76 18.24 -8.01
CA MET A 52 -1.16 17.89 -6.71
C MET A 52 -0.90 19.13 -5.85
N VAL A 53 -0.31 20.19 -6.43
CA VAL A 53 -0.05 21.47 -5.74
C VAL A 53 -1.35 22.10 -5.26
N ARG A 54 -2.41 22.09 -6.08
CA ARG A 54 -3.73 22.61 -5.70
C ARG A 54 -4.31 21.84 -4.52
N GLN A 55 -4.26 20.51 -4.55
CA GLN A 55 -4.73 19.68 -3.45
C GLN A 55 -3.99 19.97 -2.14
N LEU A 56 -2.67 20.18 -2.20
CA LEU A 56 -1.85 20.53 -1.03
C LEU A 56 -2.16 21.93 -0.49
N ARG A 57 -2.36 22.93 -1.35
CA ARG A 57 -2.78 24.28 -0.92
C ARG A 57 -4.16 24.28 -0.29
N ASN A 58 -5.08 23.46 -0.80
CA ASN A 58 -6.45 23.36 -0.32
C ASN A 58 -6.60 22.46 0.92
N SER A 59 -5.58 21.65 1.26
CA SER A 59 -5.65 20.83 2.47
C SER A 59 -5.54 21.73 3.69
N SER A 60 -6.64 21.82 4.44
CA SER A 60 -6.76 22.52 5.72
C SER A 60 -6.14 21.75 6.90
N GLU A 61 -5.58 20.57 6.63
CA GLU A 61 -4.82 19.83 7.61
C GLU A 61 -3.60 20.68 7.99
N PRO A 62 -3.42 21.04 9.28
CA PRO A 62 -2.16 21.62 9.70
C PRO A 62 -1.06 20.66 9.24
N GLY A 63 0.06 21.19 8.77
CA GLY A 63 1.27 20.42 8.52
C GLY A 63 1.67 19.80 9.85
N ASP A 64 1.03 18.69 10.20
CA ASP A 64 1.10 18.06 11.49
C ASP A 64 2.53 17.60 11.63
N THR A 65 3.31 18.39 12.36
CA THR A 65 4.72 18.17 12.64
C THR A 65 4.92 16.97 13.56
N LYS A 66 3.82 16.33 13.98
CA LYS A 66 3.88 15.17 14.84
C LYS A 66 4.27 13.94 14.02
N CYS A 67 5.37 13.32 14.44
CA CYS A 67 5.83 12.03 13.98
C CYS A 67 4.85 10.91 14.42
N GLN A 68 3.69 10.79 13.77
CA GLN A 68 2.71 9.74 14.03
C GLN A 68 2.24 9.08 12.74
N VAL A 69 2.12 7.75 12.79
CA VAL A 69 1.41 6.99 11.76
C VAL A 69 -0.06 7.00 12.09
N ASN A 70 -0.88 7.49 11.17
CA ASN A 70 -2.32 7.29 11.29
C ASN A 70 -2.73 6.10 10.40
N LEU A 71 -2.82 4.92 11.02
CA LEU A 71 -3.20 3.67 10.37
C LEU A 71 -4.62 3.70 9.77
N ARG A 72 -5.47 4.65 10.20
CA ARG A 72 -6.84 4.84 9.68
C ARG A 72 -6.89 5.78 8.46
N LEU A 73 -5.83 6.52 8.17
CA LEU A 73 -5.76 7.36 6.97
C LEU A 73 -5.39 6.52 5.75
N TRP A 74 -5.92 6.89 4.58
CA TRP A 74 -5.62 6.22 3.31
C TRP A 74 -4.38 6.80 2.59
N ARG A 75 -3.97 8.03 2.91
CA ARG A 75 -2.87 8.73 2.22
C ARG A 75 -1.51 8.10 2.53
N SER A 76 -0.77 7.73 1.48
CA SER A 76 0.53 7.05 1.57
C SER A 76 1.53 7.76 2.47
N ASN A 77 1.56 9.10 2.44
CA ASN A 77 2.50 9.91 3.20
C ASN A 77 2.30 9.86 4.71
N ARG A 78 1.08 9.55 5.20
CA ARG A 78 0.76 9.42 6.64
C ARG A 78 0.69 7.97 7.14
N ARG A 79 0.63 7.00 6.21
CA ARG A 79 0.64 5.56 6.54
C ARG A 79 2.03 4.95 6.56
N SER A 80 3.01 5.64 5.97
CA SER A 80 4.41 5.21 5.99
C SER A 80 4.94 5.13 7.42
N LEU A 81 5.80 4.15 7.70
CA LEU A 81 6.57 4.11 8.95
C LEU A 81 7.53 5.30 9.05
N SER A 82 7.95 5.87 7.93
CA SER A 82 8.67 7.13 7.84
C SER A 82 7.75 8.18 7.20
N PRO A 83 6.86 8.83 7.96
CA PRO A 83 5.89 9.76 7.38
C PRO A 83 6.55 11.05 6.89
N TRP A 84 5.95 11.66 5.86
CA TRP A 84 6.40 12.93 5.30
C TRP A 84 5.24 13.89 5.04
N ALA A 85 5.53 15.18 5.09
CA ALA A 85 4.65 16.22 4.60
C ALA A 85 5.22 16.80 3.30
N TYR A 86 4.35 17.35 2.47
CA TYR A 86 4.79 18.09 1.29
C TYR A 86 4.94 19.58 1.62
N SER A 87 6.01 20.18 1.13
CA SER A 87 6.23 21.62 1.13
C SER A 87 6.37 22.07 -0.33
N ILE A 88 5.70 23.16 -0.70
CA ILE A 88 5.74 23.66 -2.08
C ILE A 88 6.99 24.54 -2.23
N ASN A 89 7.91 24.12 -3.08
CA ASN A 89 9.04 24.94 -3.52
C ASN A 89 8.63 25.70 -4.79
N HIS A 90 8.57 27.02 -4.68
CA HIS A 90 8.17 27.91 -5.77
C HIS A 90 9.38 28.60 -6.39
N ASP A 91 9.53 28.48 -7.71
CA ASP A 91 10.52 29.20 -8.52
C ASP A 91 9.90 29.64 -9.84
N ALA A 92 9.73 30.94 -10.02
CA ALA A 92 9.11 31.52 -11.22
C ALA A 92 9.94 31.32 -12.51
N THR A 93 11.22 30.95 -12.39
CA THR A 93 12.13 30.74 -13.54
C THR A 93 12.21 29.28 -13.99
N ARG A 94 11.50 28.37 -13.31
CA ARG A 94 11.49 26.93 -13.58
C ARG A 94 10.13 26.49 -14.15
N ILE A 95 10.13 25.39 -14.91
CA ILE A 95 8.91 24.72 -15.38
C ILE A 95 8.93 23.27 -14.87
N PRO A 96 7.95 22.82 -14.07
CA PRO A 96 6.92 23.61 -13.38
C PRO A 96 7.50 24.60 -12.35
N ALA A 97 6.81 25.72 -12.16
CA ALA A 97 7.21 26.72 -11.17
C ALA A 97 7.02 26.22 -9.73
N ASP A 98 5.92 25.51 -9.47
CA ASP A 98 5.59 24.93 -8.17
C ASP A 98 5.96 23.44 -8.13
N ILE A 99 6.91 23.05 -7.28
CA ILE A 99 7.30 21.65 -7.07
C ILE A 99 6.93 21.22 -5.64
N PRO A 100 6.12 20.15 -5.46
CA PRO A 100 5.85 19.59 -4.15
C PRO A 100 7.02 18.72 -3.67
N GLU A 101 7.76 19.19 -2.67
CA GLU A 101 8.89 18.48 -2.08
C GLU A 101 8.47 17.71 -0.83
N ALA A 102 8.86 16.44 -0.74
CA ALA A 102 8.63 15.64 0.45
C ALA A 102 9.65 15.99 1.55
N ARG A 103 9.17 16.28 2.75
CA ARG A 103 9.99 16.47 3.95
C ARG A 103 9.61 15.45 5.02
N CYS A 104 10.59 14.69 5.48
CA CYS A 104 10.42 13.75 6.59
C CYS A 104 9.92 14.49 7.83
N LEU A 105 8.91 13.92 8.50
CA LEU A 105 8.43 14.43 9.78
C LEU A 105 9.26 13.91 10.96
N CYS A 106 9.98 12.80 10.74
CA CYS A 106 10.74 12.10 11.75
C CYS A 106 12.20 11.97 11.32
N THR A 107 13.12 11.90 12.28
CA THR A 107 14.53 11.55 12.03
C THR A 107 14.74 10.05 11.81
N GLY A 108 13.83 9.22 12.32
CA GLY A 108 13.82 7.76 12.16
C GLY A 108 12.45 7.23 11.74
N CYS A 109 12.27 5.91 11.81
CA CYS A 109 11.00 5.26 11.51
C CYS A 109 10.17 5.07 12.79
N ILE A 110 8.85 5.12 12.63
CA ILE A 110 7.87 4.87 13.69
C ILE A 110 7.72 3.36 13.87
N ASN A 111 7.74 2.91 15.12
CA ASN A 111 7.38 1.55 15.47
C ASN A 111 5.84 1.43 15.54
N PRO A 112 5.19 0.58 14.73
CA PRO A 112 3.74 0.43 14.77
C PRO A 112 3.23 -0.39 15.97
N PHE A 113 4.11 -0.95 16.80
CA PHE A 113 3.77 -1.82 17.94
C PHE A 113 4.10 -1.22 19.33
N THR A 114 4.56 0.03 19.36
CA THR A 114 4.68 0.82 20.61
C THR A 114 3.43 1.66 20.82
#